data_AF-A0A8S2B1Q2-F1
#
_entry.id   AF-A0A8S2B1Q2-F1
#
_cell.length_a   1.000
_cell.length_b   1.000
_cell.length_c   1.000
_cell.angle_alpha   90.00
_cell.angle_beta   90.00
_cell.angle_gamma   90.00
#
_symmetry.space_group_name_H-M   'P 1'
#
loop_
_entity.id
_entity.type
_entity.pdbx_description
1 polymer ?
#
loop_
_entity_poly.entity_id
_entity_poly.type
_entity_poly.pdbx_seq_one_letter_code
_entity_poly.pdbx_strand_id
1 'polypeptide(L)'
;MLLWRDMATKTRFPSCSAAELPDLRKRSKRRSLRMIKCRAAGADGGRVAVGDDVFSVTTSSKYEVDYLGQSTKGDLNLKLDPLQSFGDGQATLEGPIEEVARTEAQAAENLIRELGIQGPFSAQHSPRGIFCSRTLNLRSISAIGYDMDYTLMHYNVMAWEGKAYDYCMENLKSMGFPVDGLAFDPELVIRGLMIDKEKGNLVKADRFGYVKRAMHGTKMLSNKAVSEIYGRELVDLRNQSRWEFLNTFFSVSEALAYAQMVDRLDDGCISEDLGTLDYKGLYKAVAKALFRAHVEGQLKSEIMSKPELFVEPDPELPLALLDQKEAGKKLLLITNSDYHYTDKMMKHSFNKFLPNDMDWRDLFDMVIVSARKPEFFQMSHPLYEVVTGEGLMRPCFKAETGGLYSGGSAQMIESSLNVHGDEILYVGDHIYTDVSVSKVHLRWRTALICRELEEEYMALIGSRGHREELIELINQKEVVGDLFNQLRLALQRRSKGRPAQTLAATNLDDQELTETMQKLLIVMQRLDDKIGLMLETDGELFNKRWGFLSRAGLWDKSHLMRQIEKYADIYTSRVSNFLNYTPFMYFRSQEQSLAHDSPLPDADTEN
;
A
#
# COMPACT_ATOMS: atom_id res chain seq x y z
N MET A 1 28.30 6.50 -52.09
CA MET A 1 29.49 6.00 -52.81
C MET A 1 30.29 5.20 -51.79
N LEU A 2 29.95 3.92 -51.61
CA LEU A 2 30.51 2.72 -52.28
C LEU A 2 31.80 2.24 -51.60
N LEU A 3 31.76 0.95 -51.22
CA LEU A 3 32.81 0.10 -50.61
C LEU A 3 32.83 0.23 -49.07
N TRP A 4 32.35 -0.72 -48.26
CA TRP A 4 32.66 -2.15 -48.23
C TRP A 4 31.47 -3.00 -47.73
N ARG A 5 31.13 -4.02 -48.53
CA ARG A 5 30.41 -5.26 -48.18
C ARG A 5 31.41 -6.41 -48.36
N ASP A 6 31.18 -7.51 -47.66
CA ASP A 6 31.81 -8.83 -47.82
C ASP A 6 33.11 -9.09 -47.04
N MET A 7 32.96 -9.63 -45.83
CA MET A 7 33.79 -10.75 -45.35
C MET A 7 32.92 -11.69 -44.52
N ALA A 8 32.18 -12.56 -45.23
CA ALA A 8 31.69 -13.82 -44.69
C ALA A 8 32.35 -14.95 -45.50
N THR A 9 32.66 -16.05 -44.80
CA THR A 9 33.16 -17.35 -45.30
C THR A 9 34.66 -17.49 -45.56
N LYS A 10 35.36 -18.11 -44.61
CA LYS A 10 36.07 -19.41 -44.78
C LYS A 10 37.00 -19.69 -43.60
N THR A 11 36.53 -20.53 -42.67
CA THR A 11 37.39 -21.38 -41.85
C THR A 11 36.70 -22.73 -41.70
N ARG A 12 37.17 -23.70 -42.49
CA ARG A 12 36.80 -25.12 -42.40
C ARG A 12 37.59 -25.74 -41.24
N PHE A 13 36.91 -26.35 -40.29
CA PHE A 13 37.50 -27.32 -39.37
C PHE A 13 37.33 -28.74 -39.93
N PRO A 14 38.31 -29.65 -39.74
CA PRO A 14 38.27 -30.99 -40.31
C PRO A 14 37.39 -31.95 -39.49
N SER A 15 36.67 -32.79 -40.22
CA SER A 15 35.93 -33.95 -39.72
C SER A 15 36.90 -35.09 -39.38
N CYS A 16 36.78 -35.69 -38.19
CA CYS A 16 37.27 -37.05 -37.93
C CYS A 16 36.45 -37.77 -36.84
N SER A 17 35.91 -38.92 -37.26
CA SER A 17 35.54 -40.16 -36.56
C SER A 17 34.80 -40.14 -35.22
N ALA A 18 33.63 -40.78 -35.27
CA ALA A 18 32.94 -41.41 -34.16
C ALA A 18 33.84 -42.38 -33.40
N ALA A 19 33.87 -42.24 -32.08
CA ALA A 19 34.29 -43.26 -31.13
C ALA A 19 33.22 -43.37 -30.03
N GLU A 20 32.92 -44.62 -29.71
CA GLU A 20 31.77 -45.12 -28.96
C GLU A 20 31.71 -44.61 -27.51
N LEU A 21 30.52 -44.19 -27.08
CA LEU A 21 30.16 -44.00 -25.66
C LEU A 21 29.27 -45.18 -25.24
N PRO A 22 29.59 -45.90 -24.14
CA PRO A 22 28.90 -47.12 -23.77
C PRO A 22 27.48 -46.89 -23.24
N ASP A 23 26.60 -47.76 -23.69
CA ASP A 23 25.19 -47.93 -23.31
C ASP A 23 25.05 -48.24 -21.80
N LEU A 24 24.44 -47.31 -21.06
CA LEU A 24 23.89 -47.55 -19.73
C LEU A 24 22.39 -47.24 -19.69
N ARG A 25 21.63 -47.82 -20.63
CA ARG A 25 20.22 -48.16 -20.36
C ARG A 25 20.16 -49.26 -19.31
N LYS A 26 20.07 -48.87 -18.03
CA LYS A 26 19.33 -49.58 -16.95
C LYS A 26 19.55 -48.87 -15.61
N ARG A 27 18.65 -47.95 -15.27
CA ARG A 27 18.06 -47.72 -13.92
C ARG A 27 17.28 -46.39 -13.90
N SER A 28 16.25 -46.29 -14.74
CA SER A 28 15.14 -45.37 -14.49
C SER A 28 14.19 -46.05 -13.51
N LYS A 29 14.40 -45.86 -12.21
CA LYS A 29 13.35 -46.12 -11.22
C LYS A 29 12.39 -44.92 -11.26
N ARG A 30 11.33 -45.04 -12.06
CA ARG A 30 10.09 -44.26 -11.87
C ARG A 30 9.71 -44.35 -10.39
N ARG A 31 9.84 -43.25 -9.63
CA ARG A 31 9.21 -43.09 -8.33
C ARG A 31 7.70 -42.98 -8.59
N SER A 32 7.04 -44.13 -8.63
CA SER A 32 5.59 -44.22 -8.52
C SER A 32 5.22 -43.70 -7.13
N LEU A 33 4.45 -42.62 -7.08
CA LEU A 33 3.67 -42.29 -5.89
C LEU A 33 2.84 -43.52 -5.54
N ARG A 34 3.15 -44.15 -4.40
CA ARG A 34 2.17 -44.99 -3.71
C ARG A 34 1.12 -44.03 -3.16
N MET A 35 0.09 -43.76 -3.96
CA MET A 35 -1.20 -43.35 -3.41
C MET A 35 -1.57 -44.36 -2.34
N ILE A 36 -1.66 -43.92 -1.10
CA ILE A 36 -2.26 -44.67 -0.01
C ILE A 36 -3.72 -44.88 -0.43
N LYS A 37 -4.04 -46.11 -0.87
CA LYS A 37 -5.42 -46.54 -1.02
C LYS A 37 -6.04 -46.54 0.37
N CYS A 38 -6.86 -45.52 0.68
CA CYS A 38 -7.83 -45.61 1.76
C CYS A 38 -8.75 -46.80 1.48
N ARG A 39 -8.59 -47.89 2.25
CA ARG A 39 -9.62 -48.91 2.34
C ARG A 39 -10.80 -48.29 3.08
N ALA A 40 -11.94 -48.21 2.40
CA ALA A 40 -13.22 -47.99 3.07
C ALA A 40 -13.46 -49.14 4.05
N ALA A 41 -13.28 -48.88 5.35
CA ALA A 41 -13.82 -49.69 6.41
C ALA A 41 -15.20 -49.12 6.77
N GLY A 42 -16.16 -50.02 6.97
CA GLY A 42 -17.59 -49.74 7.03
C GLY A 42 -18.03 -48.74 8.10
N ALA A 43 -19.23 -48.23 7.86
CA ALA A 43 -19.98 -47.31 8.70
C ALA A 43 -19.97 -47.73 10.18
N ASP A 44 -19.38 -46.90 11.03
CA ASP A 44 -19.98 -46.52 12.31
C ASP A 44 -19.44 -45.16 12.77
N GLY A 45 -20.28 -44.38 13.46
CA GLY A 45 -20.08 -42.95 13.70
C GLY A 45 -18.90 -42.60 14.62
N GLY A 46 -17.97 -41.79 14.10
CA GLY A 46 -16.94 -41.10 14.87
C GLY A 46 -16.06 -40.25 13.96
N ARG A 47 -16.15 -38.92 14.08
CA ARG A 47 -15.25 -37.98 13.38
C ARG A 47 -13.84 -38.16 13.95
N VAL A 48 -12.97 -38.90 13.26
CA VAL A 48 -11.53 -38.87 13.50
C VAL A 48 -10.91 -37.90 12.50
N ALA A 49 -10.41 -36.76 12.99
CA ALA A 49 -9.67 -35.79 12.18
C ALA A 49 -8.31 -36.41 11.80
N VAL A 50 -8.12 -36.74 10.53
CA VAL A 50 -6.87 -37.32 10.02
C VAL A 50 -5.85 -36.19 9.89
N GLY A 51 -4.99 -35.99 10.91
CA GLY A 51 -3.91 -35.00 10.91
C GLY A 51 -3.40 -34.62 12.31
N ASP A 52 -4.28 -34.66 13.32
CA ASP A 52 -3.95 -34.23 14.68
C ASP A 52 -2.94 -35.16 15.40
N ASP A 53 -2.67 -36.35 14.88
CA ASP A 53 -1.75 -37.32 15.50
C ASP A 53 -0.26 -37.03 15.24
N VAL A 54 0.08 -36.26 14.21
CA VAL A 54 1.49 -36.06 13.78
C VAL A 54 2.05 -34.69 14.15
N PHE A 55 1.20 -33.66 14.17
CA PHE A 55 1.64 -32.28 14.36
C PHE A 55 1.16 -31.69 15.70
N SER A 56 1.91 -30.71 16.21
CA SER A 56 1.55 -29.88 17.36
C SER A 56 1.83 -28.42 17.05
N VAL A 57 0.97 -27.51 17.51
CA VAL A 57 1.14 -26.06 17.31
C VAL A 57 1.91 -25.45 18.48
N THR A 58 2.87 -24.56 18.20
CA THR A 58 3.57 -23.79 19.25
C THR A 58 2.59 -22.92 20.03
N THR A 59 2.47 -23.17 21.33
CA THR A 59 1.55 -22.45 22.23
C THR A 59 2.18 -21.17 22.80
N SER A 60 1.33 -20.30 23.37
CA SER A 60 1.75 -19.04 24.02
C SER A 60 2.71 -19.20 25.20
N SER A 61 2.86 -20.40 25.76
CA SER A 61 3.77 -20.70 26.88
C SER A 61 5.14 -21.26 26.46
N LYS A 62 5.33 -21.56 25.17
CA LYS A 62 6.52 -22.29 24.66
C LYS A 62 7.12 -21.66 23.40
N TYR A 63 6.65 -20.49 22.98
CA TYR A 63 7.15 -19.85 21.78
C TYR A 63 8.50 -19.16 22.04
N GLU A 64 9.36 -19.23 21.03
CA GLU A 64 10.59 -18.45 20.93
C GLU A 64 10.44 -17.41 19.80
N VAL A 65 11.52 -16.70 19.50
CA VAL A 65 11.62 -15.84 18.32
C VAL A 65 12.51 -16.48 17.26
N ASP A 66 12.14 -16.32 16.00
CA ASP A 66 12.96 -16.79 14.88
C ASP A 66 14.17 -15.87 14.61
N TYR A 67 14.95 -16.20 13.58
CA TYR A 67 16.15 -15.43 13.20
C TYR A 67 15.84 -14.00 12.69
N LEU A 68 14.58 -13.68 12.43
CA LEU A 68 14.09 -12.35 12.06
C LEU A 68 13.39 -11.66 13.26
N GLY A 69 13.47 -12.25 14.45
CA GLY A 69 12.85 -11.74 15.67
C GLY A 69 11.33 -11.83 15.69
N GLN A 70 10.71 -12.62 14.81
CA GLN A 70 9.25 -12.84 14.84
C GLN A 70 8.90 -13.98 15.79
N SER A 71 7.75 -13.85 16.46
CA SER A 71 7.22 -14.93 17.29
C SER A 71 6.97 -16.19 16.46
N THR A 72 7.41 -17.33 16.99
CA THR A 72 7.14 -18.69 16.46
C THR A 72 5.81 -19.26 16.95
N LYS A 73 5.03 -18.47 17.69
CA LYS A 73 3.67 -18.86 18.10
C LYS A 73 2.85 -19.22 16.86
N GLY A 74 2.11 -20.31 16.94
CA GLY A 74 1.29 -20.78 15.82
C GLY A 74 2.06 -21.60 14.77
N ASP A 75 3.38 -21.77 14.89
CA ASP A 75 4.13 -22.68 14.01
C ASP A 75 3.74 -24.15 14.27
N LEU A 76 3.71 -24.93 13.18
CA LEU A 76 3.49 -26.36 13.22
C LEU A 76 4.82 -27.09 13.49
N ASN A 77 4.83 -27.93 14.51
CA ASN A 77 5.94 -28.80 14.90
C ASN A 77 5.55 -30.27 14.76
N LEU A 78 6.54 -31.14 14.61
CA LEU A 78 6.33 -32.59 14.67
C LEU A 78 6.21 -33.05 16.13
N LYS A 79 5.18 -33.86 16.43
CA LYS A 79 5.13 -34.61 17.68
C LYS A 79 6.20 -35.69 17.61
N LEU A 80 7.23 -35.60 18.44
CA LEU A 80 8.36 -36.53 18.42
C LEU A 80 8.00 -37.92 19.03
N ASP A 81 6.91 -38.00 19.80
CA ASP A 81 6.55 -39.21 20.57
C ASP A 81 5.87 -40.38 19.80
N PRO A 82 5.47 -40.30 18.51
CA PRO A 82 5.14 -41.47 17.70
C PRO A 82 6.12 -41.74 16.54
N LEU A 83 7.34 -41.19 16.55
CA LEU A 83 8.33 -41.45 15.48
C LEU A 83 8.95 -42.86 15.50
N GLN A 84 8.60 -43.73 16.46
CA GLN A 84 9.01 -45.14 16.40
C GLN A 84 8.23 -45.99 15.38
N SER A 85 7.14 -45.47 14.77
CA SER A 85 6.35 -46.21 13.78
C SER A 85 6.44 -45.69 12.34
N PHE A 86 7.13 -44.57 12.09
CA PHE A 86 7.47 -44.13 10.73
C PHE A 86 8.88 -44.61 10.41
N GLY A 87 8.99 -45.67 9.59
CA GLY A 87 10.28 -46.11 9.08
C GLY A 87 11.06 -44.95 8.47
N ASP A 88 12.25 -44.70 9.00
CA ASP A 88 13.33 -43.94 8.38
C ASP A 88 12.95 -42.60 7.74
N GLY A 89 12.17 -41.76 8.44
CA GLY A 89 11.96 -40.35 8.06
C GLY A 89 13.25 -39.51 8.00
N GLN A 90 14.35 -40.00 8.58
CA GLN A 90 15.70 -39.44 8.45
C GLN A 90 16.46 -39.96 7.22
N ALA A 91 16.05 -41.07 6.60
CA ALA A 91 16.80 -41.66 5.48
C ALA A 91 16.62 -40.90 4.14
N THR A 92 15.77 -39.87 4.09
CA THR A 92 15.52 -39.08 2.88
C THR A 92 16.22 -37.71 2.86
N LEU A 93 16.82 -37.28 3.98
CA LEU A 93 17.50 -35.97 4.10
C LEU A 93 19.00 -36.16 4.41
N GLU A 94 19.67 -37.04 3.68
CA GLU A 94 21.12 -37.25 3.79
C GLU A 94 21.89 -36.20 2.96
N GLY A 95 22.85 -35.50 3.56
CA GLY A 95 23.74 -34.55 2.89
C GLY A 95 23.86 -33.20 3.62
N PRO A 96 24.69 -32.27 3.10
CA PRO A 96 24.74 -30.89 3.58
C PRO A 96 23.37 -30.21 3.45
N ILE A 97 22.96 -29.41 4.45
CA ILE A 97 21.63 -28.80 4.49
C ILE A 97 21.36 -27.92 3.27
N GLU A 98 22.39 -27.30 2.68
CA GLU A 98 22.30 -26.47 1.49
C GLU A 98 21.86 -27.27 0.25
N GLU A 99 22.32 -28.50 0.11
CA GLU A 99 21.98 -29.37 -1.02
C GLU A 99 20.57 -29.96 -0.86
N VAL A 100 20.25 -30.40 0.36
CA VAL A 100 18.90 -30.86 0.73
C VAL A 100 17.88 -29.75 0.51
N ALA A 101 18.14 -28.54 1.03
CA ALA A 101 17.27 -27.39 0.89
C ALA A 101 17.05 -27.00 -0.58
N ARG A 102 18.11 -27.01 -1.41
CA ARG A 102 17.98 -26.72 -2.85
C ARG A 102 17.08 -27.74 -3.56
N THR A 103 17.26 -29.02 -3.26
CA THR A 103 16.49 -30.11 -3.87
C THR A 103 15.03 -30.06 -3.47
N GLU A 104 14.76 -29.91 -2.16
CA GLU A 104 13.39 -29.81 -1.64
C GLU A 104 12.69 -28.52 -2.07
N ALA A 105 13.40 -27.39 -2.16
CA ALA A 105 12.85 -26.15 -2.70
C ALA A 105 12.39 -26.32 -4.15
N GLN A 106 13.21 -26.96 -5.01
CA GLN A 106 12.83 -27.21 -6.39
C GLN A 106 11.63 -28.15 -6.50
N ALA A 107 11.57 -29.19 -5.67
CA ALA A 107 10.44 -30.11 -5.62
C ALA A 107 9.16 -29.40 -5.15
N ALA A 108 9.25 -28.53 -4.14
CA ALA A 108 8.13 -27.73 -3.64
C ALA A 108 7.61 -26.76 -4.70
N GLU A 109 8.49 -26.05 -5.41
CA GLU A 109 8.09 -25.17 -6.53
C GLU A 109 7.34 -25.93 -7.63
N ASN A 110 7.84 -27.12 -7.99
CA ASN A 110 7.18 -27.97 -8.98
C ASN A 110 5.79 -28.42 -8.50
N LEU A 111 5.67 -28.82 -7.23
CA LEU A 111 4.41 -29.23 -6.64
C LEU A 111 3.39 -28.09 -6.56
N ILE A 112 3.82 -26.89 -6.14
CA ILE A 112 2.98 -25.68 -6.14
C ILE A 112 2.41 -25.43 -7.54
N ARG A 113 3.26 -25.53 -8.58
CA ARG A 113 2.84 -25.37 -9.97
C ARG A 113 1.90 -26.47 -10.44
N GLU A 114 2.16 -27.73 -10.10
CA GLU A 114 1.29 -28.87 -10.44
C GLU A 114 -0.09 -28.78 -9.78
N LEU A 115 -0.15 -28.27 -8.55
CA LEU A 115 -1.39 -28.03 -7.83
C LEU A 115 -2.13 -26.77 -8.33
N GLY A 116 -1.52 -25.98 -9.22
CA GLY A 116 -2.09 -24.72 -9.69
C GLY A 116 -2.16 -23.63 -8.62
N ILE A 117 -1.38 -23.75 -7.56
CA ILE A 117 -1.31 -22.75 -6.48
C ILE A 117 -0.47 -21.59 -6.98
N GLN A 118 -0.99 -20.37 -6.87
CA GLN A 118 -0.23 -19.17 -7.23
C GLN A 118 0.94 -18.99 -6.25
N GLY A 119 2.15 -18.89 -6.79
CA GLY A 119 3.34 -18.66 -5.98
C GLY A 119 3.30 -17.29 -5.28
N PRO A 120 3.81 -17.14 -4.04
CA PRO A 120 3.80 -15.88 -3.31
C PRO A 120 4.45 -14.71 -4.05
N PHE A 121 5.51 -14.99 -4.82
CA PHE A 121 6.18 -14.01 -5.67
C PHE A 121 5.24 -13.47 -6.74
N SER A 122 4.55 -14.35 -7.47
CA SER A 122 3.57 -13.95 -8.49
C SER A 122 2.38 -13.21 -7.90
N ALA A 123 1.92 -13.59 -6.71
CA ALA A 123 0.87 -12.86 -6.00
C ALA A 123 1.32 -11.44 -5.62
N GLN A 124 2.55 -11.28 -5.12
CA GLN A 124 3.11 -9.99 -4.74
C GLN A 124 3.36 -9.06 -5.94
N HIS A 125 3.80 -9.60 -7.07
CA HIS A 125 3.97 -8.85 -8.32
C HIS A 125 2.67 -8.76 -9.12
N SER A 126 1.61 -8.30 -8.47
CA SER A 126 0.31 -8.05 -9.09
C SER A 126 -0.35 -6.80 -8.52
N PRO A 127 -1.37 -6.22 -9.19
CA PRO A 127 -2.17 -5.12 -8.64
C PRO A 127 -2.81 -5.46 -7.29
N ARG A 128 -3.03 -6.76 -7.02
CA ARG A 128 -3.66 -7.31 -5.82
C ARG A 128 -2.64 -7.92 -4.83
N GLY A 129 -1.38 -7.52 -4.93
CA GLY A 129 -0.33 -7.96 -4.02
C GLY A 129 -0.46 -7.37 -2.61
N ILE A 130 0.07 -8.10 -1.62
CA ILE A 130 0.31 -7.55 -0.28
C ILE A 130 1.76 -7.08 -0.19
N PHE A 131 1.94 -5.78 0.03
CA PHE A 131 3.24 -5.13 0.10
C PHE A 131 3.68 -4.99 1.56
N CYS A 132 4.95 -5.27 1.85
CA CYS A 132 5.43 -5.44 3.21
C CYS A 132 6.52 -4.41 3.56
N SER A 133 6.16 -3.47 4.44
CA SER A 133 7.09 -2.49 5.02
C SER A 133 7.88 -3.09 6.18
N ARG A 134 7.25 -4.00 6.95
CA ARG A 134 7.87 -4.71 8.08
C ARG A 134 7.39 -6.15 8.09
N THR A 135 8.32 -7.07 8.34
CA THR A 135 8.07 -8.50 8.45
C THR A 135 6.88 -8.80 9.37
N LEU A 136 5.93 -9.60 8.91
CA LEU A 136 4.71 -9.97 9.62
C LEU A 136 4.46 -11.47 9.46
N ASN A 137 4.50 -12.19 10.58
CA ASN A 137 4.13 -13.60 10.63
C ASN A 137 2.65 -13.74 10.97
N LEU A 138 1.79 -14.14 10.01
CA LEU A 138 0.36 -14.33 10.30
C LEU A 138 0.11 -15.52 11.24
N ARG A 139 1.05 -16.44 11.41
CA ARG A 139 0.89 -17.58 12.34
C ARG A 139 0.80 -17.12 13.79
N SER A 140 1.59 -16.11 14.16
CA SER A 140 1.61 -15.56 15.52
C SER A 140 0.43 -14.63 15.83
N ILE A 141 -0.27 -14.15 14.80
CA ILE A 141 -1.48 -13.34 14.98
C ILE A 141 -2.59 -14.21 15.56
N SER A 142 -3.18 -13.77 16.67
CA SER A 142 -4.28 -14.47 17.35
C SER A 142 -5.63 -13.82 17.07
N ALA A 143 -5.66 -12.51 16.86
CA ALA A 143 -6.87 -11.77 16.51
C ALA A 143 -6.63 -10.80 15.35
N ILE A 144 -7.66 -10.59 14.52
CA ILE A 144 -7.64 -9.61 13.44
C ILE A 144 -8.86 -8.69 13.61
N GLY A 145 -8.60 -7.40 13.79
CA GLY A 145 -9.64 -6.38 13.82
C GLY A 145 -9.74 -5.69 12.46
N TYR A 146 -10.96 -5.44 12.03
CA TYR A 146 -11.28 -4.79 10.76
C TYR A 146 -12.08 -3.52 10.99
N ASP A 147 -11.71 -2.44 10.31
CA ASP A 147 -12.66 -1.37 10.05
C ASP A 147 -13.72 -1.81 9.02
N MET A 148 -14.87 -1.15 9.00
CA MET A 148 -15.93 -1.41 8.05
C MET A 148 -15.80 -0.53 6.80
N ASP A 149 -16.02 0.78 6.98
CA ASP A 149 -16.11 1.75 5.89
C ASP A 149 -14.76 1.88 5.18
N TYR A 150 -14.76 1.84 3.83
CA TYR A 150 -13.56 1.83 2.96
C TYR A 150 -12.54 0.69 3.19
N THR A 151 -12.76 -0.20 4.16
CA THR A 151 -11.89 -1.34 4.48
C THR A 151 -12.51 -2.67 4.08
N LEU A 152 -13.58 -3.08 4.77
CA LEU A 152 -14.38 -4.25 4.39
C LEU A 152 -15.43 -3.89 3.34
N MET A 153 -15.87 -2.64 3.31
CA MET A 153 -16.85 -2.15 2.38
C MET A 153 -16.28 -1.04 1.52
N HIS A 154 -16.23 -1.28 0.22
CA HIS A 154 -15.79 -0.28 -0.74
C HIS A 154 -17.00 0.48 -1.29
N TYR A 155 -16.87 1.80 -1.37
CA TYR A 155 -17.90 2.67 -1.88
C TYR A 155 -17.53 3.18 -3.26
N ASN A 156 -18.54 3.36 -4.10
CA ASN A 156 -18.41 4.08 -5.35
C ASN A 156 -18.18 5.57 -5.03
N VAL A 157 -16.95 6.05 -5.25
CA VAL A 157 -16.54 7.42 -4.89
C VAL A 157 -17.44 8.47 -5.54
N MET A 158 -17.80 8.30 -6.82
CA MET A 158 -18.68 9.24 -7.52
C MET A 158 -20.06 9.34 -6.90
N ALA A 159 -20.69 8.20 -6.58
CA ALA A 159 -22.01 8.19 -5.97
C ALA A 159 -21.96 8.70 -4.52
N TRP A 160 -20.97 8.26 -3.74
CA TRP A 160 -20.87 8.57 -2.32
C TRP A 160 -20.37 10.00 -2.07
N GLU A 161 -19.15 10.31 -2.50
CA GLU A 161 -18.53 11.62 -2.26
C GLU A 161 -19.23 12.72 -3.07
N GLY A 162 -19.77 12.38 -4.24
CA GLY A 162 -20.61 13.31 -5.01
C GLY A 162 -21.84 13.75 -4.22
N LYS A 163 -22.50 12.82 -3.52
CA LYS A 163 -23.64 13.17 -2.65
C LYS A 163 -23.22 13.97 -1.42
N ALA A 164 -22.12 13.60 -0.78
CA ALA A 164 -21.58 14.38 0.33
C ALA A 164 -21.25 15.83 -0.10
N TYR A 165 -20.69 15.98 -1.30
CA TYR A 165 -20.41 17.26 -1.94
C TYR A 165 -21.69 18.05 -2.23
N ASP A 166 -22.72 17.43 -2.84
CA ASP A 166 -23.99 18.09 -3.14
C ASP A 166 -24.62 18.69 -1.87
N TYR A 167 -24.69 17.90 -0.78
CA TYR A 167 -25.18 18.39 0.50
C TYR A 167 -24.30 19.50 1.09
N CYS A 168 -22.98 19.42 0.93
CA CYS A 168 -22.08 20.50 1.33
C CYS A 168 -22.41 21.79 0.58
N MET A 169 -22.64 21.71 -0.74
CA MET A 169 -23.01 22.86 -1.57
C MET A 169 -24.38 23.43 -1.19
N GLU A 170 -25.39 22.60 -0.94
CA GLU A 170 -26.70 23.03 -0.44
C GLU A 170 -26.59 23.75 0.92
N ASN A 171 -25.80 23.19 1.84
CA ASN A 171 -25.55 23.81 3.14
C ASN A 171 -24.83 25.16 3.01
N LEU A 172 -23.79 25.24 2.18
CA LEU A 172 -23.10 26.50 1.87
C LEU A 172 -24.05 27.52 1.23
N LYS A 173 -24.91 27.09 0.31
CA LYS A 173 -25.93 27.94 -0.33
C LYS A 173 -26.91 28.51 0.69
N SER A 174 -27.39 27.69 1.62
CA SER A 174 -28.27 28.14 2.71
C SER A 174 -27.58 29.13 3.67
N MET A 175 -26.25 29.08 3.75
CA MET A 175 -25.42 30.02 4.48
C MET A 175 -25.10 31.29 3.67
N GLY A 176 -25.56 31.41 2.42
CA GLY A 176 -25.37 32.57 1.55
C GLY A 176 -24.16 32.51 0.62
N PHE A 177 -23.42 31.39 0.57
CA PHE A 177 -22.25 31.27 -0.29
C PHE A 177 -22.61 31.06 -1.79
N PRO A 178 -21.82 31.62 -2.72
CA PRO A 178 -22.07 31.54 -4.16
C PRO A 178 -21.59 30.20 -4.76
N VAL A 179 -22.42 29.15 -4.66
CA VAL A 179 -22.08 27.80 -5.13
C VAL A 179 -22.59 27.47 -6.54
N ASP A 180 -23.40 28.34 -7.15
CA ASP A 180 -24.05 28.05 -8.42
C ASP A 180 -23.03 27.82 -9.56
N GLY A 181 -23.18 26.70 -10.28
CA GLY A 181 -22.28 26.30 -11.37
C GLY A 181 -21.04 25.51 -10.93
N LEU A 182 -20.88 25.25 -9.63
CA LEU A 182 -19.88 24.29 -9.15
C LEU A 182 -20.39 22.85 -9.30
N ALA A 183 -19.48 21.92 -9.56
CA ALA A 183 -19.79 20.50 -9.73
C ALA A 183 -18.71 19.62 -9.10
N PHE A 184 -19.08 18.42 -8.70
CA PHE A 184 -18.15 17.42 -8.19
C PHE A 184 -17.31 16.83 -9.33
N ASP A 185 -15.98 16.93 -9.22
CA ASP A 185 -15.01 16.30 -10.13
C ASP A 185 -13.90 15.63 -9.29
N PRO A 186 -13.95 14.31 -9.06
CA PRO A 186 -12.98 13.65 -8.19
C PRO A 186 -11.56 13.65 -8.77
N GLU A 187 -11.37 13.89 -10.07
CA GLU A 187 -10.04 13.89 -10.70
C GLU A 187 -9.16 15.08 -10.30
N LEU A 188 -9.77 16.11 -9.69
CA LEU A 188 -9.07 17.29 -9.17
C LEU A 188 -8.26 17.00 -7.90
N VAL A 189 -8.59 15.94 -7.16
CA VAL A 189 -8.00 15.64 -5.85
C VAL A 189 -7.62 14.17 -5.80
N ILE A 190 -6.41 13.87 -5.29
CA ILE A 190 -6.03 12.51 -4.92
C ILE A 190 -5.85 12.41 -3.41
N ARG A 191 -5.90 11.19 -2.89
CA ARG A 191 -5.54 10.91 -1.51
C ARG A 191 -4.10 11.30 -1.22
N GLY A 192 -3.82 11.74 0.01
CA GLY A 192 -2.46 12.06 0.45
C GLY A 192 -1.95 13.45 0.07
N LEU A 193 -2.82 14.32 -0.46
CA LEU A 193 -2.54 15.75 -0.54
C LEU A 193 -2.70 16.43 0.83
N MET A 194 -2.24 17.67 0.93
CA MET A 194 -2.45 18.51 2.10
C MET A 194 -3.11 19.82 1.72
N ILE A 195 -4.07 20.27 2.53
CA ILE A 195 -4.65 21.62 2.43
C ILE A 195 -3.74 22.58 3.21
N ASP A 196 -3.29 23.65 2.55
CA ASP A 196 -2.65 24.81 3.16
C ASP A 196 -3.71 25.87 3.47
N LYS A 197 -4.21 25.89 4.70
CA LYS A 197 -5.27 26.80 5.14
C LYS A 197 -4.83 28.26 5.21
N GLU A 198 -3.53 28.54 5.17
CA GLU A 198 -3.00 29.91 5.15
C GLU A 198 -2.93 30.49 3.74
N LYS A 199 -2.75 29.64 2.72
CA LYS A 199 -2.51 30.09 1.33
C LYS A 199 -3.61 29.67 0.35
N GLY A 200 -4.66 28.97 0.79
CA GLY A 200 -5.75 28.53 -0.09
C GLY A 200 -5.30 27.47 -1.11
N ASN A 201 -4.31 26.64 -0.75
CA ASN A 201 -3.69 25.70 -1.68
C ASN A 201 -3.96 24.24 -1.31
N LEU A 202 -4.05 23.38 -2.32
CA LEU A 202 -3.76 21.94 -2.18
C LEU A 202 -2.30 21.70 -2.56
N VAL A 203 -1.58 20.89 -1.80
CA VAL A 203 -0.16 20.60 -2.04
C VAL A 203 0.13 19.11 -2.00
N LYS A 204 1.08 18.71 -2.85
CA LYS A 204 1.71 17.39 -2.83
C LYS A 204 3.17 17.53 -2.45
N ALA A 205 3.56 16.89 -1.36
CA ALA A 205 4.93 16.94 -0.85
C ALA A 205 5.65 15.60 -0.95
N ASP A 206 6.98 15.66 -0.96
CA ASP A 206 7.84 14.49 -0.81
C ASP A 206 7.90 13.97 0.62
N ARG A 207 8.63 12.86 0.82
CA ARG A 207 8.83 12.26 2.15
C ARG A 207 9.46 13.23 3.14
N PHE A 208 10.20 14.24 2.72
CA PHE A 208 10.83 15.22 3.63
C PHE A 208 9.92 16.41 3.92
N GLY A 209 8.79 16.53 3.22
CA GLY A 209 7.81 17.60 3.39
C GLY A 209 8.01 18.77 2.42
N TYR A 210 8.92 18.68 1.44
CA TYR A 210 9.06 19.71 0.42
C TYR A 210 7.91 19.62 -0.58
N VAL A 211 7.24 20.75 -0.82
CA VAL A 211 6.17 20.85 -1.82
C VAL A 211 6.74 20.66 -3.23
N LYS A 212 6.21 19.68 -3.96
CA LYS A 212 6.60 19.37 -5.35
C LYS A 212 5.58 19.81 -6.38
N ARG A 213 4.29 19.74 -6.04
CA ARG A 213 3.19 20.24 -6.86
C ARG A 213 2.20 20.97 -5.95
N ALA A 214 1.55 22.00 -6.46
CA ALA A 214 0.50 22.71 -5.74
C ALA A 214 -0.57 23.22 -6.70
N MET A 215 -1.76 23.41 -6.15
CA MET A 215 -2.93 23.95 -6.82
C MET A 215 -3.51 25.05 -5.93
N HIS A 216 -3.72 26.25 -6.47
CA HIS A 216 -4.39 27.36 -5.77
C HIS A 216 -5.83 27.43 -6.28
N GLY A 217 -6.79 27.30 -5.38
CA GLY A 217 -8.16 26.97 -5.77
C GLY A 217 -8.16 25.73 -6.67
N THR A 218 -8.70 25.84 -7.89
CA THR A 218 -8.67 24.76 -8.90
C THR A 218 -7.56 24.87 -9.96
N LYS A 219 -6.66 25.85 -9.82
CA LYS A 219 -5.61 26.17 -10.81
C LYS A 219 -4.25 25.62 -10.39
N MET A 220 -3.65 24.75 -11.22
CA MET A 220 -2.30 24.22 -10.96
C MET A 220 -1.27 25.35 -11.01
N LEU A 221 -0.36 25.36 -10.03
CA LEU A 221 0.74 26.31 -9.95
C LEU A 221 1.95 25.78 -10.73
N SER A 222 2.66 26.68 -11.43
CA SER A 222 3.93 26.35 -12.10
C SER A 222 5.02 26.05 -11.08
N ASN A 223 6.06 25.30 -11.48
CA ASN A 223 7.22 25.03 -10.62
C ASN A 223 7.87 26.30 -10.07
N LYS A 224 7.88 27.38 -10.87
CA LYS A 224 8.37 28.70 -10.45
C LYS A 224 7.49 29.29 -9.34
N ALA A 225 6.17 29.30 -9.52
CA ALA A 225 5.23 29.80 -8.53
C ALA A 225 5.30 28.98 -7.22
N VAL A 226 5.40 27.65 -7.30
CA VAL A 226 5.60 26.79 -6.14
C VAL A 226 6.89 27.17 -5.39
N SER A 227 7.99 27.36 -6.12
CA SER A 227 9.27 27.76 -5.53
C SER A 227 9.23 29.15 -4.89
N GLU A 228 8.50 30.10 -5.48
CA GLU A 228 8.34 31.47 -4.95
C GLU A 228 7.46 31.48 -3.69
N ILE A 229 6.39 30.69 -3.67
CA ILE A 229 5.42 30.63 -2.57
C ILE A 229 5.99 29.85 -1.38
N TYR A 230 6.59 28.69 -1.62
CA TYR A 230 7.01 27.77 -0.57
C TYR A 230 8.52 27.81 -0.31
N GLY A 231 9.36 27.95 -1.33
CA GLY A 231 10.82 27.95 -1.17
C GLY A 231 11.32 26.75 -0.38
N ARG A 232 11.71 26.96 0.89
CA ARG A 232 12.17 25.92 1.83
C ARG A 232 11.16 25.57 2.92
N GLU A 233 9.96 26.12 2.85
CA GLU A 233 8.87 25.79 3.75
C GLU A 233 8.50 24.31 3.61
N LEU A 234 8.40 23.63 4.75
CA LEU A 234 8.07 22.23 4.84
C LEU A 234 6.64 22.07 5.31
N VAL A 235 5.96 21.07 4.75
CA VAL A 235 4.73 20.55 5.31
C VAL A 235 5.04 19.91 6.66
N ASP A 236 4.42 20.43 7.72
CA ASP A 236 4.51 19.88 9.07
C ASP A 236 3.11 19.55 9.58
N LEU A 237 2.75 18.26 9.54
CA LEU A 237 1.44 17.78 9.97
C LEU A 237 1.17 17.97 11.48
N ARG A 238 2.19 18.32 12.28
CA ARG A 238 1.99 18.71 13.68
C ARG A 238 1.32 20.08 13.78
N ASN A 239 1.48 20.94 12.77
CA ASN A 239 0.80 22.23 12.70
C ASN A 239 -0.58 22.09 12.03
N GLN A 240 -1.51 21.45 12.74
CA GLN A 240 -2.91 21.30 12.29
C GLN A 240 -3.63 22.64 12.13
N SER A 241 -3.10 23.73 12.65
CA SER A 241 -3.69 25.06 12.48
C SER A 241 -3.57 25.57 11.04
N ARG A 242 -2.61 25.03 10.27
CA ARG A 242 -2.34 25.36 8.88
C ARG A 242 -2.57 24.18 7.96
N TRP A 243 -1.95 23.04 8.26
CA TRP A 243 -1.94 21.88 7.37
C TRP A 243 -3.07 20.93 7.73
N GLU A 244 -3.90 20.59 6.75
CA GLU A 244 -4.84 19.47 6.84
C GLU A 244 -4.36 18.34 5.92
N PHE A 245 -4.35 17.09 6.39
CA PHE A 245 -3.88 15.96 5.58
C PHE A 245 -5.07 15.13 5.09
N LEU A 246 -5.17 14.94 3.77
CA LEU A 246 -6.24 14.16 3.15
C LEU A 246 -5.95 12.67 3.29
N ASN A 247 -6.38 12.11 4.42
CA ASN A 247 -6.08 10.75 4.83
C ASN A 247 -7.03 9.70 4.25
N THR A 248 -8.26 10.07 3.88
CA THR A 248 -9.33 9.15 3.46
C THR A 248 -10.06 9.67 2.23
N PHE A 249 -10.87 8.80 1.62
CA PHE A 249 -11.77 9.20 0.53
C PHE A 249 -12.81 10.22 0.96
N PHE A 250 -13.24 10.22 2.23
CA PHE A 250 -14.15 11.24 2.80
C PHE A 250 -13.59 12.66 2.71
N SER A 251 -12.27 12.82 2.61
CA SER A 251 -11.63 14.13 2.51
C SER A 251 -11.63 14.69 1.07
N VAL A 252 -12.01 13.90 0.07
CA VAL A 252 -12.03 14.33 -1.34
C VAL A 252 -13.09 15.40 -1.57
N SER A 253 -14.32 15.17 -1.10
CA SER A 253 -15.41 16.14 -1.20
C SER A 253 -15.09 17.46 -0.47
N GLU A 254 -14.47 17.38 0.71
CA GLU A 254 -14.01 18.56 1.47
C GLU A 254 -12.96 19.37 0.70
N ALA A 255 -11.89 18.72 0.24
CA ALA A 255 -10.79 19.39 -0.45
C ALA A 255 -11.25 20.03 -1.76
N LEU A 256 -12.14 19.35 -2.49
CA LEU A 256 -12.73 19.88 -3.73
C LEU A 256 -13.60 21.11 -3.44
N ALA A 257 -14.53 20.99 -2.49
CA ALA A 257 -15.38 22.10 -2.08
C ALA A 257 -14.55 23.29 -1.63
N TYR A 258 -13.51 23.05 -0.83
CA TYR A 258 -12.58 24.08 -0.41
C TYR A 258 -11.86 24.76 -1.58
N ALA A 259 -11.27 24.00 -2.49
CA ALA A 259 -10.57 24.50 -3.67
C ALA A 259 -11.47 25.38 -4.54
N GLN A 260 -12.70 24.94 -4.83
CA GLN A 260 -13.64 25.73 -5.63
C GLN A 260 -14.12 26.99 -4.91
N MET A 261 -14.29 26.92 -3.59
CA MET A 261 -14.66 28.09 -2.81
C MET A 261 -13.50 29.10 -2.69
N VAL A 262 -12.24 28.64 -2.74
CA VAL A 262 -11.08 29.55 -2.85
C VAL A 262 -11.16 30.35 -4.15
N ASP A 263 -11.48 29.71 -5.28
CA ASP A 263 -11.69 30.44 -6.54
C ASP A 263 -12.78 31.52 -6.40
N ARG A 264 -13.90 31.21 -5.72
CA ARG A 264 -14.98 32.19 -5.47
C ARG A 264 -14.56 33.34 -4.57
N LEU A 265 -13.70 33.08 -3.59
CA LEU A 265 -13.16 34.10 -2.71
C LEU A 265 -12.25 35.04 -3.50
N ASP A 266 -11.34 34.49 -4.32
CA ASP A 266 -10.40 35.27 -5.12
C ASP A 266 -11.09 36.06 -6.24
N ASP A 267 -12.16 35.53 -6.81
CA ASP A 267 -13.01 36.22 -7.80
C ASP A 267 -13.89 37.32 -7.17
N GLY A 268 -13.84 37.52 -5.84
CA GLY A 268 -14.63 38.52 -5.13
C GLY A 268 -16.13 38.23 -5.13
N CYS A 269 -16.54 36.97 -5.32
CA CYS A 269 -17.94 36.57 -5.40
C CYS A 269 -18.61 36.44 -4.02
N ILE A 270 -17.84 36.34 -2.95
CA ILE A 270 -18.35 36.16 -1.59
C ILE A 270 -18.81 37.51 -1.02
N SER A 271 -20.10 37.61 -0.66
CA SER A 271 -20.70 38.84 -0.12
C SER A 271 -20.02 39.29 1.19
N GLU A 272 -19.83 40.60 1.35
CA GLU A 272 -19.36 41.22 2.59
C GLU A 272 -20.28 40.93 3.79
N ASP A 273 -21.55 40.60 3.55
CA ASP A 273 -22.52 40.22 4.61
C ASP A 273 -22.13 38.94 5.35
N LEU A 274 -21.30 38.08 4.74
CA LEU A 274 -20.74 36.89 5.37
C LEU A 274 -19.50 37.19 6.22
N GLY A 275 -19.06 38.45 6.21
CA GLY A 275 -17.83 38.93 6.84
C GLY A 275 -16.60 38.78 5.95
N THR A 276 -15.52 39.45 6.34
CA THR A 276 -14.21 39.30 5.71
C THR A 276 -13.66 37.90 6.01
N LEU A 277 -13.71 37.00 5.03
CA LEU A 277 -13.19 35.65 5.14
C LEU A 277 -11.77 35.56 4.58
N ASP A 278 -10.86 35.01 5.38
CA ASP A 278 -9.59 34.49 4.91
C ASP A 278 -9.73 33.00 4.50
N TYR A 279 -8.70 32.44 3.88
CA TYR A 279 -8.69 31.04 3.46
C TYR A 279 -8.93 30.05 4.62
N LYS A 280 -8.54 30.41 5.84
CA LYS A 280 -8.73 29.59 7.04
C LYS A 280 -10.18 29.64 7.53
N GLY A 281 -10.80 30.82 7.50
CA GLY A 281 -12.22 31.01 7.79
C GLY A 281 -13.09 30.29 6.76
N LEU A 282 -12.70 30.35 5.49
CA LEU A 282 -13.37 29.63 4.42
C LEU A 282 -13.29 28.10 4.62
N TYR A 283 -12.12 27.58 4.98
CA TYR A 283 -11.96 26.15 5.31
C TYR A 283 -12.91 25.74 6.44
N LYS A 284 -13.02 26.53 7.51
CA LYS A 284 -13.96 26.26 8.62
C LYS A 284 -15.42 26.27 8.17
N ALA A 285 -15.80 27.14 7.24
CA ALA A 285 -17.15 27.20 6.71
C ALA A 285 -17.49 25.93 5.91
N VAL A 286 -16.57 25.51 5.03
CA VAL A 286 -16.69 24.27 4.25
C VAL A 286 -16.75 23.05 5.17
N ALA A 287 -15.80 22.91 6.09
CA ALA A 287 -15.78 21.80 7.06
C ALA A 287 -17.08 21.73 7.88
N LYS A 288 -17.64 22.87 8.29
CA LYS A 288 -18.92 22.92 9.00
C LYS A 288 -20.12 22.54 8.12
N ALA A 289 -20.13 22.96 6.86
CA ALA A 289 -21.18 22.62 5.91
C ALA A 289 -21.16 21.12 5.57
N LEU A 290 -19.96 20.55 5.38
CA LEU A 290 -19.78 19.13 5.15
C LEU A 290 -20.08 18.31 6.41
N PHE A 291 -19.72 18.79 7.61
CA PHE A 291 -20.10 18.14 8.86
C PHE A 291 -21.62 18.08 9.02
N ARG A 292 -22.35 19.16 8.67
CA ARG A 292 -23.82 19.16 8.65
C ARG A 292 -24.40 18.16 7.65
N ALA A 293 -23.75 17.96 6.51
CA ALA A 293 -24.10 16.90 5.57
C ALA A 293 -23.82 15.49 6.14
N HIS A 294 -22.74 15.36 6.93
CA HIS A 294 -22.35 14.16 7.67
C HIS A 294 -23.10 13.97 8.99
N VAL A 295 -24.02 14.87 9.38
CA VAL A 295 -24.94 14.60 10.51
C VAL A 295 -25.86 13.46 10.08
N GLU A 296 -25.33 12.28 10.39
CA GLU A 296 -25.59 10.86 10.16
C GLU A 296 -26.96 10.35 9.72
N GLY A 297 -27.99 11.19 9.61
CA GLY A 297 -29.33 10.75 9.22
C GLY A 297 -29.50 10.63 7.71
N GLN A 298 -29.36 11.74 6.98
CA GLN A 298 -29.89 11.84 5.61
C GLN A 298 -29.07 11.04 4.59
N LEU A 299 -27.77 11.29 4.51
CA LEU A 299 -26.87 10.57 3.61
C LEU A 299 -26.93 9.06 3.88
N LYS A 300 -26.64 8.63 5.12
CA LYS A 300 -26.70 7.20 5.50
C LYS A 300 -28.08 6.59 5.21
N SER A 301 -29.19 7.31 5.43
CA SER A 301 -30.54 6.83 5.11
C SER A 301 -30.74 6.62 3.61
N GLU A 302 -30.29 7.55 2.77
CA GLU A 302 -30.35 7.42 1.30
C GLU A 302 -29.54 6.21 0.82
N ILE A 303 -28.30 6.07 1.30
CA ILE A 303 -27.44 4.91 1.01
C ILE A 303 -28.12 3.62 1.44
N MET A 304 -28.59 3.57 2.68
CA MET A 304 -29.30 2.41 3.21
C MET A 304 -30.53 2.09 2.36
N SER A 305 -31.22 3.07 1.77
CA SER A 305 -32.40 2.82 0.95
C SER A 305 -32.09 2.11 -0.37
N LYS A 306 -30.88 2.32 -0.92
CA LYS A 306 -30.42 1.78 -2.22
C LYS A 306 -28.91 1.47 -2.21
N PRO A 307 -28.45 0.53 -1.36
CA PRO A 307 -27.02 0.27 -1.15
C PRO A 307 -26.29 -0.13 -2.44
N GLU A 308 -26.99 -0.75 -3.40
CA GLU A 308 -26.47 -1.17 -4.70
C GLU A 308 -25.95 -0.02 -5.58
N LEU A 309 -26.34 1.22 -5.30
CA LEU A 309 -25.84 2.41 -6.02
C LEU A 309 -24.54 2.96 -5.43
N PHE A 310 -24.26 2.63 -4.17
CA PHE A 310 -23.19 3.26 -3.39
C PHE A 310 -22.08 2.29 -3.02
N VAL A 311 -22.38 0.99 -2.91
CA VAL A 311 -21.43 -0.04 -2.50
C VAL A 311 -20.98 -0.84 -3.69
N GLU A 312 -19.70 -1.20 -3.70
CA GLU A 312 -19.10 -2.14 -4.63
C GLU A 312 -18.80 -3.45 -3.89
N PRO A 313 -19.69 -4.47 -3.99
CA PRO A 313 -19.50 -5.72 -3.27
C PRO A 313 -18.27 -6.47 -3.78
N ASP A 314 -17.45 -6.96 -2.85
CA ASP A 314 -16.34 -7.86 -3.16
C ASP A 314 -16.77 -9.31 -2.88
N PRO A 315 -16.98 -10.15 -3.92
CA PRO A 315 -17.45 -11.52 -3.74
C PRO A 315 -16.44 -12.45 -3.08
N GLU A 316 -15.15 -12.11 -3.10
CA GLU A 316 -14.07 -12.92 -2.54
C GLU A 316 -13.85 -12.60 -1.06
N LEU A 317 -14.16 -11.38 -0.62
CA LEU A 317 -13.94 -10.94 0.75
C LEU A 317 -14.53 -11.87 1.83
N PRO A 318 -15.77 -12.38 1.73
CA PRO A 318 -16.32 -13.25 2.76
C PRO A 318 -15.54 -14.57 2.92
N LEU A 319 -15.05 -15.13 1.81
CA LEU A 319 -14.19 -16.32 1.85
C LEU A 319 -12.84 -16.01 2.50
N ALA A 320 -12.27 -14.82 2.27
CA ALA A 320 -11.03 -14.39 2.93
C ALA A 320 -11.15 -14.39 4.46
N LEU A 321 -12.29 -13.90 4.97
CA LEU A 321 -12.56 -13.88 6.41
C LEU A 321 -12.87 -15.28 6.94
N LEU A 322 -13.59 -16.12 6.18
CA LEU A 322 -13.82 -17.52 6.55
C LEU A 322 -12.51 -18.28 6.72
N ASP A 323 -11.59 -18.20 5.75
CA ASP A 323 -10.29 -18.86 5.84
C ASP A 323 -9.51 -18.45 7.09
N GLN A 324 -9.54 -17.16 7.45
CA GLN A 324 -8.88 -16.66 8.67
C GLN A 324 -9.55 -17.17 9.93
N LYS A 325 -10.89 -17.15 9.99
CA LYS A 325 -11.65 -17.66 11.13
C LYS A 325 -11.41 -19.16 11.33
N GLU A 326 -11.47 -19.94 10.27
CA GLU A 326 -11.27 -21.40 10.28
C GLU A 326 -9.81 -21.77 10.58
N ALA A 327 -8.85 -20.90 10.25
CA ALA A 327 -7.47 -21.00 10.71
C ALA A 327 -7.27 -20.65 12.21
N GLY A 328 -8.36 -20.39 12.94
CA GLY A 328 -8.37 -20.15 14.38
C GLY A 328 -8.11 -18.71 14.80
N LYS A 329 -8.14 -17.75 13.86
CA LYS A 329 -8.01 -16.32 14.18
C LYS A 329 -9.32 -15.78 14.75
N LYS A 330 -9.23 -14.96 15.81
CA LYS A 330 -10.37 -14.23 16.34
C LYS A 330 -10.67 -13.00 15.49
N LEU A 331 -11.85 -12.92 14.90
CA LEU A 331 -12.20 -11.80 14.02
C LEU A 331 -13.01 -10.74 14.76
N LEU A 332 -12.62 -9.48 14.61
CA LEU A 332 -13.28 -8.33 15.24
C LEU A 332 -13.71 -7.34 14.18
N LEU A 333 -14.93 -6.80 14.30
CA LEU A 333 -15.36 -5.63 13.54
C LEU A 333 -15.32 -4.42 14.46
N ILE A 334 -14.60 -3.35 14.11
CA ILE A 334 -14.44 -2.14 14.91
C ILE A 334 -14.72 -0.92 14.01
N THR A 335 -15.95 -0.41 14.07
CA THR A 335 -16.42 0.66 13.19
C THR A 335 -16.90 1.88 13.95
N ASN A 336 -16.76 3.06 13.35
CA ASN A 336 -17.35 4.30 13.85
C ASN A 336 -18.85 4.42 13.54
N SER A 337 -19.37 3.67 12.56
CA SER A 337 -20.79 3.66 12.21
C SER A 337 -21.65 3.03 13.31
N ASP A 338 -22.92 3.42 13.39
CA ASP A 338 -23.91 2.84 14.30
C ASP A 338 -24.35 1.43 13.88
N TYR A 339 -25.08 0.74 14.77
CA TYR A 339 -25.51 -0.63 14.53
C TYR A 339 -26.46 -0.80 13.35
N HIS A 340 -27.44 0.08 13.19
CA HIS A 340 -28.45 -0.08 12.14
C HIS A 340 -27.83 0.04 10.75
N TYR A 341 -26.95 1.03 10.58
CA TYR A 341 -26.17 1.18 9.37
C TYR A 341 -25.29 -0.06 9.14
N THR A 342 -24.51 -0.45 10.15
CA THR A 342 -23.59 -1.60 10.07
C THR A 342 -24.33 -2.88 9.66
N ASP A 343 -25.40 -3.25 10.35
CA ASP A 343 -26.15 -4.49 10.08
C ASP A 343 -26.71 -4.51 8.66
N LYS A 344 -27.31 -3.41 8.21
CA LYS A 344 -27.91 -3.33 6.87
C LYS A 344 -26.86 -3.47 5.77
N MET A 345 -25.76 -2.73 5.91
CA MET A 345 -24.70 -2.69 4.90
C MET A 345 -23.92 -4.01 4.85
N MET A 346 -23.60 -4.59 6.01
CA MET A 346 -22.93 -5.88 6.08
C MET A 346 -23.80 -7.01 5.50
N LYS A 347 -25.11 -7.04 5.80
CA LYS A 347 -26.04 -8.01 5.18
C LYS A 347 -26.06 -7.92 3.65
N HIS A 348 -26.10 -6.70 3.11
CA HIS A 348 -26.10 -6.48 1.67
C HIS A 348 -24.81 -6.98 1.01
N SER A 349 -23.67 -6.72 1.64
CA SER A 349 -22.35 -6.97 1.06
C SER A 349 -21.85 -8.40 1.27
N PHE A 350 -22.21 -9.06 2.38
CA PHE A 350 -21.64 -10.35 2.78
C PHE A 350 -22.59 -11.54 2.57
N ASN A 351 -23.83 -11.48 3.07
CA ASN A 351 -24.69 -12.66 3.22
C ASN A 351 -24.89 -13.46 1.93
N LYS A 352 -25.01 -12.78 0.79
CA LYS A 352 -25.20 -13.44 -0.53
C LYS A 352 -24.01 -14.27 -0.99
N PHE A 353 -22.83 -14.08 -0.40
CA PHE A 353 -21.60 -14.79 -0.74
C PHE A 353 -21.17 -15.75 0.37
N LEU A 354 -21.88 -15.79 1.49
CA LEU A 354 -21.62 -16.70 2.59
C LEU A 354 -22.30 -18.07 2.36
N PRO A 355 -21.65 -19.17 2.78
CA PRO A 355 -22.22 -20.51 2.62
C PRO A 355 -23.29 -20.80 3.68
N ASN A 356 -24.14 -21.81 3.40
CA ASN A 356 -25.03 -22.44 4.39
C ASN A 356 -25.95 -21.49 5.16
N ASP A 357 -26.51 -20.48 4.48
CA ASP A 357 -27.39 -19.46 5.08
C ASP A 357 -26.74 -18.68 6.25
N MET A 358 -25.40 -18.67 6.31
CA MET A 358 -24.63 -17.96 7.33
C MET A 358 -24.86 -16.45 7.24
N ASP A 359 -25.02 -15.79 8.38
CA ASP A 359 -25.12 -14.34 8.47
C ASP A 359 -23.73 -13.72 8.63
N TRP A 360 -23.54 -12.48 8.16
CA TRP A 360 -22.28 -11.75 8.34
C TRP A 360 -21.82 -11.71 9.80
N ARG A 361 -22.75 -11.68 10.75
CA ARG A 361 -22.44 -11.65 12.18
C ARG A 361 -21.72 -12.92 12.61
N ASP A 362 -22.00 -14.06 11.97
CA ASP A 362 -21.34 -15.33 12.27
C ASP A 362 -19.87 -15.34 11.89
N LEU A 363 -19.36 -14.39 11.11
CA LEU A 363 -17.92 -14.27 10.81
C LEU A 363 -17.14 -13.75 12.02
N PHE A 364 -17.72 -12.86 12.82
CA PHE A 364 -16.98 -12.08 13.82
C PHE A 364 -17.13 -12.66 15.22
N ASP A 365 -16.02 -12.82 15.94
CA ASP A 365 -16.01 -13.14 17.36
C ASP A 365 -16.50 -11.96 18.21
N MET A 366 -16.26 -10.71 17.80
CA MET A 366 -16.83 -9.53 18.45
C MET A 366 -17.13 -8.43 17.43
N VAL A 367 -18.20 -7.68 17.65
CA VAL A 367 -18.53 -6.50 16.84
C VAL A 367 -18.63 -5.29 17.76
N ILE A 368 -17.92 -4.22 17.41
CA ILE A 368 -17.88 -2.95 18.13
C ILE A 368 -18.30 -1.86 17.15
N VAL A 369 -19.49 -1.32 17.35
CA VAL A 369 -20.05 -0.18 16.61
C VAL A 369 -19.81 1.11 17.37
N SER A 370 -19.95 2.26 16.71
CA SER A 370 -19.78 3.59 17.33
C SER A 370 -18.49 3.69 18.16
N ALA A 371 -17.38 3.11 17.68
CA ALA A 371 -16.13 2.96 18.41
C ALA A 371 -15.46 4.29 18.78
N ARG A 372 -15.71 5.36 18.01
CA ARG A 372 -15.10 6.69 18.16
C ARG A 372 -13.58 6.67 17.99
N LYS A 373 -13.08 5.94 17.00
CA LYS A 373 -11.67 6.00 16.59
C LYS A 373 -11.31 7.46 16.23
N PRO A 374 -10.14 7.99 16.67
CA PRO A 374 -9.02 7.27 17.30
C PRO A 374 -9.14 7.07 18.82
N GLU A 375 -10.12 7.68 19.50
CA GLU A 375 -10.25 7.64 20.96
C GLU A 375 -10.35 6.21 21.50
N PHE A 376 -11.01 5.32 20.75
CA PHE A 376 -11.06 3.87 21.03
C PHE A 376 -9.71 3.24 21.39
N PHE A 377 -8.63 3.67 20.74
CA PHE A 377 -7.29 3.14 20.93
C PHE A 377 -6.48 3.88 22.01
N GLN A 378 -6.92 5.06 22.42
CA GLN A 378 -6.16 5.98 23.29
C GLN A 378 -6.76 6.08 24.69
N MET A 379 -8.07 5.98 24.79
CA MET A 379 -8.85 6.34 25.96
C MET A 379 -9.72 5.17 26.41
N SER A 380 -10.07 5.17 27.70
CA SER A 380 -11.05 4.23 28.25
C SER A 380 -12.43 4.86 28.20
N HIS A 381 -13.31 4.30 27.36
CA HIS A 381 -14.71 4.69 27.27
C HIS A 381 -15.63 3.59 27.80
N PRO A 382 -16.83 3.95 28.30
CA PRO A 382 -17.84 2.97 28.67
C PRO A 382 -18.21 2.05 27.50
N LEU A 383 -18.46 0.78 27.81
CA LEU A 383 -18.93 -0.23 26.87
C LEU A 383 -20.42 -0.46 27.09
N TYR A 384 -21.17 -0.57 26.00
CA TYR A 384 -22.58 -0.96 26.03
C TYR A 384 -22.79 -2.18 25.16
N GLU A 385 -23.57 -3.14 25.62
CA GLU A 385 -23.99 -4.29 24.81
C GLU A 385 -25.30 -3.96 24.11
N VAL A 386 -25.35 -4.21 22.80
CA VAL A 386 -26.56 -4.09 22.00
C VAL A 386 -27.35 -5.40 22.16
N VAL A 387 -28.51 -5.32 22.79
CA VAL A 387 -29.29 -6.50 23.24
C VAL A 387 -30.51 -6.80 22.40
N THR A 388 -30.91 -5.90 21.51
CA THR A 388 -32.06 -6.11 20.60
C THR A 388 -31.69 -5.78 19.16
N GLY A 389 -32.42 -6.36 18.21
CA GLY A 389 -32.32 -5.99 16.79
C GLY A 389 -32.71 -4.53 16.51
N GLU A 390 -33.41 -3.88 17.45
CA GLU A 390 -33.76 -2.45 17.40
C GLU A 390 -32.64 -1.54 17.93
N GLY A 391 -31.49 -2.10 18.33
CA GLY A 391 -30.36 -1.30 18.79
C GLY A 391 -30.43 -0.84 20.26
N LEU A 392 -31.31 -1.42 21.08
CA LEU A 392 -31.35 -1.10 22.51
C LEU A 392 -30.07 -1.58 23.20
N MET A 393 -29.57 -0.74 24.10
CA MET A 393 -28.27 -0.93 24.73
C MET A 393 -28.40 -1.09 26.25
N ARG A 394 -27.59 -1.95 26.84
CA ARG A 394 -27.36 -2.01 28.30
C ARG A 394 -25.90 -1.76 28.63
N PRO A 395 -25.57 -1.10 29.76
CA PRO A 395 -24.18 -0.98 30.21
C PRO A 395 -23.54 -2.36 30.37
N CYS A 396 -22.30 -2.48 29.91
CA CYS A 396 -21.50 -3.69 30.02
C CYS A 396 -20.08 -3.35 30.50
N PHE A 397 -19.50 -4.21 31.32
CA PHE A 397 -18.17 -3.96 31.91
C PHE A 397 -17.09 -4.87 31.35
N LYS A 398 -17.46 -5.88 30.55
CA LYS A 398 -16.55 -6.85 29.97
C LYS A 398 -17.08 -7.32 28.62
N ALA A 399 -16.22 -7.35 27.60
CA ALA A 399 -16.58 -7.93 26.32
C ALA A 399 -16.46 -9.46 26.37
N GLU A 400 -17.36 -10.14 25.67
CA GLU A 400 -17.43 -11.59 25.56
C GLU A 400 -17.46 -11.99 24.08
N THR A 401 -16.94 -13.19 23.79
CA THR A 401 -17.00 -13.74 22.44
C THR A 401 -18.46 -13.96 22.03
N GLY A 402 -18.81 -13.60 20.80
CA GLY A 402 -20.17 -13.53 20.27
C GLY A 402 -20.86 -12.19 20.52
N GLY A 403 -20.28 -11.30 21.32
CA GLY A 403 -20.94 -10.06 21.75
C GLY A 403 -20.99 -8.96 20.70
N LEU A 404 -22.05 -8.16 20.71
CA LEU A 404 -22.23 -6.95 19.91
C LEU A 404 -22.26 -5.74 20.84
N TYR A 405 -21.35 -4.80 20.62
CA TYR A 405 -21.08 -3.71 21.53
C TYR A 405 -21.08 -2.36 20.84
N SER A 406 -21.33 -1.30 21.62
CA SER A 406 -21.19 0.10 21.24
C SER A 406 -20.18 0.80 22.16
N GLY A 407 -19.23 1.54 21.56
CA GLY A 407 -18.18 2.24 22.28
C GLY A 407 -17.07 1.31 22.80
N GLY A 408 -16.69 1.47 24.07
CA GLY A 408 -15.59 0.71 24.68
C GLY A 408 -14.19 1.21 24.30
N SER A 409 -13.18 0.37 24.58
CA SER A 409 -11.78 0.69 24.28
C SER A 409 -11.00 -0.57 23.90
N ALA A 410 -9.93 -0.39 23.11
CA ALA A 410 -9.09 -1.48 22.64
C ALA A 410 -8.44 -2.27 23.79
N GLN A 411 -8.07 -1.60 24.89
CA GLN A 411 -7.52 -2.25 26.10
C GLN A 411 -8.52 -3.24 26.74
N MET A 412 -9.82 -2.92 26.70
CA MET A 412 -10.85 -3.85 27.17
C MET A 412 -10.95 -5.07 26.26
N ILE A 413 -10.77 -4.91 24.95
CA ILE A 413 -10.78 -6.00 23.99
C ILE A 413 -9.57 -6.92 24.17
N GLU A 414 -8.36 -6.35 24.29
CA GLU A 414 -7.14 -7.11 24.62
C GLU A 414 -7.32 -7.95 25.88
N SER A 415 -7.84 -7.33 26.95
CA SER A 415 -8.09 -7.98 28.23
C SER A 415 -9.14 -9.08 28.13
N SER A 416 -10.17 -8.87 27.31
CA SER A 416 -11.27 -9.82 27.13
C SER A 416 -10.86 -11.04 26.31
N LEU A 417 -9.98 -10.84 25.33
CA LEU A 417 -9.44 -11.90 24.47
C LEU A 417 -8.19 -12.58 25.07
N ASN A 418 -7.59 -11.98 26.10
CA ASN A 418 -6.33 -12.41 26.70
C ASN A 418 -5.21 -12.59 25.65
N VAL A 419 -5.04 -11.55 24.82
CA VAL A 419 -4.02 -11.48 23.76
C VAL A 419 -3.18 -10.23 23.95
N HIS A 420 -1.90 -10.30 23.60
CA HIS A 420 -1.03 -9.14 23.57
C HIS A 420 -1.17 -8.37 22.25
N GLY A 421 -0.84 -7.07 22.27
CA GLY A 421 -1.00 -6.20 21.10
C GLY A 421 -0.27 -6.68 19.86
N ASP A 422 0.93 -7.25 19.97
CA ASP A 422 1.70 -7.79 18.85
C ASP A 422 1.10 -9.07 18.23
N GLU A 423 0.09 -9.65 18.88
CA GLU A 423 -0.74 -10.77 18.41
C GLU A 423 -2.04 -10.29 17.75
N ILE A 424 -2.29 -8.99 17.71
CA ILE A 424 -3.45 -8.39 17.05
C ILE A 424 -3.00 -7.69 15.77
N LEU A 425 -3.61 -8.06 14.65
CA LEU A 425 -3.52 -7.30 13.40
C LEU A 425 -4.76 -6.43 13.24
N TYR A 426 -4.59 -5.13 13.12
CA TYR A 426 -5.69 -4.24 12.77
C TYR A 426 -5.59 -3.74 11.34
N VAL A 427 -6.67 -3.91 10.60
CA VAL A 427 -6.79 -3.61 9.17
C VAL A 427 -7.77 -2.46 9.02
N GLY A 428 -7.32 -1.37 8.43
CA GLY A 428 -8.14 -0.18 8.20
C GLY A 428 -7.67 0.59 6.97
N ASP A 429 -8.44 1.56 6.53
CA ASP A 429 -8.07 2.45 5.44
C ASP A 429 -7.48 3.75 6.00
N HIS A 430 -7.83 4.23 7.20
CA HIS A 430 -7.36 5.53 7.66
C HIS A 430 -5.99 5.47 8.35
N ILE A 431 -4.95 6.05 7.72
CA ILE A 431 -3.57 6.01 8.25
C ILE A 431 -3.46 6.52 9.69
N TYR A 432 -4.05 7.67 10.01
CA TYR A 432 -3.97 8.21 11.38
C TYR A 432 -4.82 7.42 12.39
N THR A 433 -6.14 7.37 12.19
CA THR A 433 -7.07 6.84 13.20
C THR A 433 -7.00 5.34 13.35
N ASP A 434 -6.66 4.60 12.29
CA ASP A 434 -6.61 3.15 12.31
C ASP A 434 -5.20 2.62 12.53
N VAL A 435 -4.21 3.11 11.77
CA VAL A 435 -2.88 2.49 11.70
C VAL A 435 -1.87 3.15 12.65
N SER A 436 -1.80 4.48 12.68
CA SER A 436 -0.78 5.16 13.48
C SER A 436 -1.02 5.04 14.98
N VAL A 437 -2.29 5.21 15.39
CA VAL A 437 -2.66 5.24 16.81
C VAL A 437 -2.60 3.85 17.43
N SER A 438 -3.18 2.84 16.78
CA SER A 438 -3.15 1.45 17.25
C SER A 438 -1.71 0.94 17.41
N LYS A 439 -0.82 1.26 16.46
CA LYS A 439 0.59 0.90 16.54
C LYS A 439 1.35 1.61 17.65
N VAL A 440 1.19 2.93 17.77
CA VAL A 440 1.97 3.72 18.74
C VAL A 440 1.51 3.48 20.18
N HIS A 441 0.21 3.32 20.42
CA HIS A 441 -0.34 3.24 21.78
C HIS A 441 -0.45 1.81 22.29
N LEU A 442 -0.76 0.85 21.41
CA LEU A 442 -1.07 -0.53 21.80
C LEU A 442 -0.10 -1.56 21.22
N ARG A 443 0.83 -1.12 20.36
CA ARG A 443 1.77 -2.00 19.64
C ARG A 443 1.07 -3.06 18.78
N TRP A 444 -0.16 -2.76 18.34
CA TRP A 444 -0.86 -3.61 17.38
C TRP A 444 -0.08 -3.69 16.07
N ARG A 445 -0.12 -4.87 15.46
CA ARG A 445 0.29 -5.04 14.06
C ARG A 445 -0.74 -4.36 13.18
N THR A 446 -0.32 -3.82 12.04
CA THR A 446 -1.24 -3.01 11.23
C THR A 446 -1.15 -3.30 9.74
N ALA A 447 -2.32 -3.35 9.09
CA ALA A 447 -2.45 -3.41 7.65
C ALA A 447 -3.26 -2.20 7.15
N LEU A 448 -2.79 -1.57 6.08
CA LEU A 448 -3.48 -0.44 5.45
C LEU A 448 -4.15 -0.87 4.14
N ILE A 449 -5.41 -0.50 3.97
CA ILE A 449 -6.14 -0.62 2.70
C ILE A 449 -6.02 0.69 1.91
N CYS A 450 -5.54 0.59 0.67
CA CYS A 450 -5.38 1.70 -0.25
C CYS A 450 -5.83 1.27 -1.65
N ARG A 451 -7.11 1.50 -1.95
CA ARG A 451 -7.80 1.01 -3.15
C ARG A 451 -7.09 1.40 -4.45
N GLU A 452 -6.58 2.62 -4.48
CA GLU A 452 -5.92 3.27 -5.61
C GLU A 452 -4.64 2.54 -6.07
N LEU A 453 -4.08 1.64 -5.24
CA LEU A 453 -2.87 0.89 -5.57
C LEU A 453 -3.04 0.00 -6.80
N GLU A 454 -4.25 -0.51 -7.08
CA GLU A 454 -4.47 -1.31 -8.29
C GLU A 454 -4.25 -0.47 -9.56
N GLU A 455 -4.83 0.74 -9.59
CA GLU A 455 -4.69 1.69 -10.70
C GLU A 455 -3.26 2.23 -10.79
N GLU A 456 -2.67 2.61 -9.65
CA GLU A 456 -1.29 3.09 -9.61
C GLU A 456 -0.31 2.02 -10.09
N TYR A 457 -0.49 0.76 -9.69
CA TYR A 457 0.36 -0.35 -10.12
C TYR A 457 0.32 -0.52 -11.65
N MET A 458 -0.87 -0.47 -12.24
CA MET A 458 -1.04 -0.54 -13.70
C MET A 458 -0.41 0.67 -14.40
N ALA A 459 -0.59 1.87 -13.86
CA ALA A 459 0.02 3.10 -14.38
C ALA A 459 1.56 3.04 -14.32
N LEU A 460 2.14 2.53 -13.23
CA LEU A 460 3.59 2.34 -13.09
C LEU A 460 4.14 1.36 -14.13
N ILE A 461 3.42 0.27 -14.42
CA ILE A 461 3.80 -0.65 -15.50
C ILE A 461 3.74 0.06 -16.85
N GLY A 462 2.64 0.77 -17.14
CA GLY A 462 2.47 1.51 -18.39
C GLY A 462 3.51 2.59 -18.61
N SER A 463 4.01 3.22 -17.53
CA SER A 463 5.02 4.28 -17.60
C SER A 463 6.47 3.78 -17.62
N ARG A 464 6.75 2.47 -17.61
CA ARG A 464 8.14 1.95 -17.54
C ARG A 464 9.04 2.49 -18.65
N GLY A 465 8.62 2.36 -19.91
CA GLY A 465 9.42 2.82 -21.05
C GLY A 465 9.67 4.33 -21.03
N HIS A 466 8.67 5.13 -20.67
CA HIS A 466 8.81 6.59 -20.50
C HIS A 466 9.84 6.93 -19.42
N ARG A 467 9.78 6.24 -18.28
CA ARG A 467 10.70 6.46 -17.16
C ARG A 467 12.11 5.98 -17.47
N GLU A 468 12.27 4.86 -18.16
CA GLU A 468 13.58 4.37 -18.63
C GLU A 468 14.24 5.39 -19.56
N GLU A 469 13.50 5.94 -20.55
CA GLU A 469 14.02 7.00 -21.42
C GLU A 469 14.38 8.27 -20.64
N LEU A 470 13.52 8.68 -19.69
CA LEU A 470 13.76 9.84 -18.85
C LEU A 470 15.04 9.68 -18.00
N ILE A 471 15.24 8.51 -17.40
CA ILE A 471 16.42 8.20 -16.60
C ILE A 471 17.67 8.21 -17.48
N GLU A 472 17.59 7.63 -18.68
CA GLU A 472 18.71 7.64 -19.63
C GLU A 472 19.10 9.07 -20.03
N LEU A 473 18.14 9.94 -20.32
CA LEU A 473 18.41 11.35 -20.65
C LEU A 473 19.04 12.11 -19.47
N ILE A 474 18.60 11.83 -18.24
CA ILE A 474 19.18 12.40 -17.02
C ILE A 474 20.64 11.94 -16.87
N ASN A 475 20.91 10.65 -17.02
CA ASN A 475 22.27 10.10 -16.94
C ASN A 475 23.18 10.71 -18.01
N GLN A 476 22.71 10.82 -19.26
CA GLN A 476 23.45 11.49 -20.34
C GLN A 476 23.74 12.95 -20.01
N LYS A 477 22.76 13.67 -19.44
CA LYS A 477 22.94 15.05 -19.00
C LYS A 477 23.99 15.15 -17.88
N GLU A 478 23.99 14.22 -16.93
CA GLU A 478 25.00 14.17 -15.86
C GLU A 478 26.41 13.97 -16.43
N VAL A 479 26.62 13.01 -17.34
CA VAL A 479 27.92 12.79 -17.98
C VAL A 479 28.41 14.04 -18.74
N VAL A 480 27.52 14.69 -19.50
CA VAL A 480 27.85 15.94 -20.23
C VAL A 480 28.16 17.07 -19.25
N GLY A 481 27.38 17.20 -18.19
CA GLY A 481 27.55 18.21 -17.14
C GLY A 481 28.84 18.03 -16.36
N ASP A 482 29.23 16.80 -16.06
CA ASP A 482 30.49 16.48 -15.38
C ASP A 482 31.69 16.90 -16.22
N LEU A 483 31.69 16.55 -17.52
CA LEU A 483 32.74 17.00 -18.42
C LEU A 483 32.80 18.53 -18.50
N PHE A 484 31.65 19.20 -18.64
CA PHE A 484 31.57 20.66 -18.65
C PHE A 484 32.18 21.27 -17.38
N ASN A 485 31.86 20.72 -16.22
CA ASN A 485 32.39 21.18 -14.93
C ASN A 485 33.90 20.94 -14.81
N GLN A 486 34.42 19.81 -15.30
CA GLN A 486 35.86 19.55 -15.32
C GLN A 486 36.61 20.53 -16.23
N LEU A 487 36.09 20.80 -17.42
CA LEU A 487 36.69 21.78 -18.35
C LEU A 487 36.63 23.20 -17.77
N ARG A 488 35.51 23.58 -17.15
CA ARG A 488 35.36 24.87 -16.45
C ARG A 488 36.39 25.05 -15.34
N LEU A 489 36.64 24.01 -14.54
CA LEU A 489 37.67 24.04 -13.50
C LEU A 489 39.08 24.10 -14.10
N ALA A 490 39.34 23.41 -15.21
CA ALA A 490 40.62 23.49 -15.92
C ALA A 490 40.90 24.92 -16.38
N LEU A 491 39.93 25.58 -17.03
CA LEU A 491 40.03 26.98 -17.46
C LEU A 491 40.23 27.94 -16.27
N GLN A 492 39.51 27.71 -15.16
CA GLN A 492 39.66 28.51 -13.94
C GLN A 492 41.07 28.38 -13.34
N ARG A 493 41.65 27.18 -13.31
CA ARG A 493 43.01 26.96 -12.79
C ARG A 493 44.05 27.62 -13.69
N ARG A 494 43.94 27.40 -15.00
CA ARG A 494 44.85 27.95 -16.02
C ARG A 494 44.87 29.48 -16.04
N SER A 495 43.70 30.11 -15.99
CA SER A 495 43.57 31.58 -15.89
C SER A 495 44.15 32.18 -14.60
N LYS A 496 44.39 31.35 -13.57
CA LYS A 496 45.07 31.72 -12.32
C LYS A 496 46.52 31.24 -12.26
N GLY A 497 47.11 30.80 -13.38
CA GLY A 497 48.50 30.35 -13.46
C GLY A 497 48.77 29.01 -12.79
N ARG A 498 47.74 28.18 -12.55
CA ARG A 498 47.85 26.85 -11.95
C ARG A 498 47.58 25.77 -13.01
N PRO A 499 48.24 24.58 -12.93
CA PRO A 499 47.93 23.47 -13.84
C PRO A 499 46.50 22.96 -13.65
N ALA A 500 45.93 22.39 -14.71
CA ALA A 500 44.63 21.74 -14.64
C ALA A 500 44.70 20.42 -13.84
N GLN A 501 43.56 19.74 -13.71
CA GLN A 501 43.43 18.49 -12.96
C GLN A 501 44.27 17.36 -13.57
N THR A 502 44.49 17.39 -14.89
CA THR A 502 45.30 16.42 -15.62
C THR A 502 46.28 17.12 -16.57
N LEU A 503 47.31 16.40 -17.00
CA LEU A 503 48.28 16.91 -17.98
C LEU A 503 47.61 17.18 -19.33
N ALA A 504 46.75 16.28 -19.79
CA ALA A 504 45.97 16.46 -21.01
C ALA A 504 45.13 17.75 -20.95
N ALA A 505 44.41 17.98 -19.86
CA ALA A 505 43.61 19.21 -19.69
C ALA A 505 44.47 20.49 -19.57
N THR A 506 45.70 20.37 -19.08
CA THR A 506 46.65 21.49 -19.00
C THR A 506 47.15 21.90 -20.38
N ASN A 507 47.31 20.94 -21.28
CA ASN A 507 47.86 21.13 -22.62
C ASN A 507 46.79 21.41 -23.70
N LEU A 508 45.50 21.35 -23.36
CA LEU A 508 44.41 21.69 -24.29
C LEU A 508 44.51 23.14 -24.74
N ASP A 509 44.16 23.43 -25.99
CA ASP A 509 44.06 24.80 -26.47
C ASP A 509 42.88 25.55 -25.80
N ASP A 510 43.07 26.83 -25.45
CA ASP A 510 42.05 27.63 -24.74
C ASP A 510 40.81 27.91 -25.62
N GLN A 511 40.99 28.05 -26.94
CA GLN A 511 39.89 28.26 -27.87
C GLN A 511 39.11 26.96 -28.04
N GLU A 512 39.79 25.84 -28.28
CA GLU A 512 39.16 24.51 -28.37
C GLU A 512 38.38 24.14 -27.10
N LEU A 513 38.94 24.46 -25.93
CA LEU A 513 38.29 24.26 -24.64
C LEU A 513 37.00 25.09 -24.55
N THR A 514 37.06 26.37 -24.90
CA THR A 514 35.91 27.27 -24.85
C THR A 514 34.81 26.84 -25.83
N GLU A 515 35.17 26.46 -27.06
CA GLU A 515 34.23 25.95 -28.07
C GLU A 515 33.56 24.64 -27.61
N THR A 516 34.32 23.74 -26.99
CA THR A 516 33.79 22.50 -26.43
C THR A 516 32.81 22.78 -25.30
N MET A 517 33.16 23.68 -24.37
CA MET A 517 32.26 24.10 -23.29
C MET A 517 30.96 24.71 -23.82
N GLN A 518 31.03 25.55 -24.86
CA GLN A 518 29.83 26.11 -25.51
C GLN A 518 28.94 25.03 -26.11
N LYS A 519 29.51 24.04 -26.81
CA LYS A 519 28.76 22.91 -27.37
C LYS A 519 28.07 22.10 -26.27
N LEU A 520 28.80 21.75 -25.20
CA LEU A 520 28.24 21.01 -24.07
C LEU A 520 27.10 21.78 -23.40
N LEU A 521 27.23 23.10 -23.22
CA LEU A 521 26.18 23.93 -22.64
C LEU A 521 24.90 23.93 -23.49
N ILE A 522 25.03 24.01 -24.83
CA ILE A 522 23.89 23.93 -25.75
C ILE A 522 23.20 22.55 -25.65
N VAL A 523 23.98 21.47 -25.56
CA VAL A 523 23.44 20.12 -25.40
C VAL A 523 22.69 19.99 -24.07
N MET A 524 23.28 20.47 -22.97
CA MET A 524 22.63 20.46 -21.66
C MET A 524 21.30 21.21 -21.67
N GLN A 525 21.24 22.39 -22.30
CA GLN A 525 19.99 23.16 -22.39
C GLN A 525 18.91 22.40 -23.15
N ARG A 526 19.25 21.74 -24.26
CA ARG A 526 18.29 20.92 -25.02
C ARG A 526 17.82 19.69 -24.25
N LEU A 527 18.71 19.07 -23.47
CA LEU A 527 18.37 17.97 -22.57
C LEU A 527 17.43 18.47 -21.47
N ASP A 528 17.70 19.64 -20.89
CA ASP A 528 16.84 20.27 -19.88
C ASP A 528 15.42 20.51 -20.38
N ASP A 529 15.27 21.09 -21.58
CA ASP A 529 13.96 21.34 -22.17
C ASP A 529 13.17 20.03 -22.39
N LYS A 530 13.84 18.96 -22.86
CA LYS A 530 13.20 17.65 -23.07
C LYS A 530 12.85 16.96 -21.75
N ILE A 531 13.79 16.92 -20.80
CA ILE A 531 13.62 16.31 -19.47
C ILE A 531 12.51 17.00 -18.71
N GLY A 532 12.44 18.34 -18.75
CA GLY A 532 11.39 19.12 -18.09
C GLY A 532 9.99 18.70 -18.53
N LEU A 533 9.75 18.60 -19.85
CA LEU A 533 8.46 18.16 -20.39
C LEU A 533 8.12 16.71 -20.01
N MET A 534 9.11 15.81 -20.01
CA MET A 534 8.92 14.42 -19.61
C MET A 534 8.63 14.27 -18.11
N LEU A 535 9.18 15.13 -17.26
CA LEU A 535 8.89 15.17 -15.83
C LEU A 535 7.49 15.69 -15.52
N GLU A 536 6.99 16.64 -16.30
CA GLU A 536 5.61 17.15 -16.16
C GLU A 536 4.59 16.05 -16.45
N THR A 537 4.86 15.25 -17.49
CA THR A 537 3.99 14.14 -17.92
C THR A 537 4.18 12.83 -17.13
N ASP A 538 5.19 12.75 -16.25
CA ASP A 538 5.40 11.57 -15.38
C ASP A 538 4.22 11.42 -14.40
N GLY A 539 3.61 10.24 -14.41
CA GLY A 539 2.47 9.88 -13.58
C GLY A 539 1.10 10.27 -14.14
N GLU A 540 1.00 10.86 -15.34
CA GLU A 540 -0.29 11.23 -15.94
C GLU A 540 -1.20 10.02 -16.23
N LEU A 541 -0.62 8.82 -16.39
CA LEU A 541 -1.39 7.58 -16.53
C LEU A 541 -2.19 7.23 -15.26
N PHE A 542 -1.80 7.75 -14.10
CA PHE A 542 -2.54 7.62 -12.85
C PHE A 542 -3.42 8.85 -12.62
N ASN A 543 -2.81 10.04 -12.52
CA ASN A 543 -3.56 11.29 -12.39
C ASN A 543 -2.80 12.43 -13.07
N LYS A 544 -3.48 13.14 -13.97
CA LYS A 544 -2.86 14.18 -14.81
C LYS A 544 -2.27 15.36 -14.01
N ARG A 545 -2.87 15.70 -12.88
CA ARG A 545 -2.48 16.89 -12.10
C ARG A 545 -1.41 16.54 -11.08
N TRP A 546 -1.63 15.44 -10.37
CA TRP A 546 -0.84 15.11 -9.19
C TRP A 546 0.22 14.03 -9.45
N GLY A 547 0.10 13.25 -10.53
CA GLY A 547 0.93 12.08 -10.77
C GLY A 547 0.69 10.97 -9.73
N PHE A 548 1.55 9.95 -9.74
CA PHE A 548 1.47 8.75 -8.89
C PHE A 548 1.25 9.02 -7.40
N LEU A 549 0.32 8.31 -6.77
CA LEU A 549 0.01 8.41 -5.34
C LEU A 549 1.25 8.24 -4.43
N SER A 550 2.08 7.25 -4.73
CA SER A 550 3.26 6.81 -3.96
C SER A 550 4.50 7.68 -4.17
N ARG A 551 4.51 8.57 -5.18
CA ARG A 551 5.71 9.34 -5.58
C ARG A 551 5.47 10.84 -5.56
N ALA A 552 6.53 11.58 -5.27
CA ALA A 552 6.56 13.03 -5.40
C ALA A 552 7.85 13.45 -6.11
N GLY A 553 7.75 13.55 -7.43
CA GLY A 553 8.91 13.62 -8.33
C GLY A 553 9.38 12.23 -8.76
N LEU A 554 10.49 12.19 -9.51
CA LEU A 554 10.98 10.98 -10.17
C LEU A 554 11.52 9.94 -9.18
N TRP A 555 12.31 10.39 -8.20
CA TRP A 555 13.14 9.54 -7.34
C TRP A 555 12.62 9.40 -5.91
N ASP A 556 11.73 10.29 -5.48
CA ASP A 556 11.31 10.34 -4.08
C ASP A 556 9.89 9.84 -3.87
N LYS A 557 9.66 9.34 -2.66
CA LYS A 557 8.37 8.89 -2.16
C LYS A 557 7.52 10.10 -1.83
N SER A 558 6.20 9.98 -2.01
CA SER A 558 5.27 10.98 -1.53
C SER A 558 5.25 11.02 0.00
N HIS A 559 4.79 12.14 0.55
CA HIS A 559 4.56 12.26 1.98
C HIS A 559 3.60 11.18 2.50
N LEU A 560 2.57 10.83 1.70
CA LEU A 560 1.66 9.72 1.96
C LEU A 560 2.42 8.40 2.10
N MET A 561 3.24 8.04 1.13
CA MET A 561 3.99 6.77 1.16
C MET A 561 4.93 6.70 2.37
N ARG A 562 5.53 7.84 2.78
CA ARG A 562 6.26 7.91 4.07
C ARG A 562 5.38 7.55 5.25
N GLN A 563 4.13 8.04 5.32
CA GLN A 563 3.23 7.68 6.42
C GLN A 563 2.85 6.20 6.37
N ILE A 564 2.59 5.65 5.18
CA ILE A 564 2.29 4.22 4.99
C ILE A 564 3.46 3.36 5.50
N GLU A 565 4.69 3.62 5.04
CA GLU A 565 5.86 2.86 5.49
C GLU A 565 6.13 3.02 6.99
N LYS A 566 5.87 4.22 7.53
CA LYS A 566 6.06 4.49 8.96
C LYS A 566 5.07 3.73 9.84
N TYR A 567 3.81 3.62 9.44
CA TYR A 567 2.78 3.07 10.32
C TYR A 567 2.33 1.67 9.93
N ALA A 568 2.08 1.37 8.66
CA ALA A 568 1.60 0.06 8.24
C ALA A 568 2.74 -0.98 8.22
N ASP A 569 2.51 -2.17 8.78
CA ASP A 569 3.43 -3.31 8.60
C ASP A 569 3.31 -3.88 7.20
N ILE A 570 2.06 -4.04 6.74
CA ILE A 570 1.71 -4.41 5.38
C ILE A 570 0.67 -3.44 4.82
N TYR A 571 0.58 -3.33 3.50
CA TYR A 571 -0.47 -2.55 2.84
C TYR A 571 -0.89 -3.22 1.54
N THR A 572 -2.14 -3.04 1.14
CA THR A 572 -2.72 -3.67 -0.05
C THR A 572 -3.96 -2.93 -0.53
N SER A 573 -4.50 -3.29 -1.70
CA SER A 573 -5.64 -2.57 -2.29
C SER A 573 -7.00 -2.92 -1.69
N ARG A 574 -7.15 -4.12 -1.12
CA ARG A 574 -8.41 -4.63 -0.56
C ARG A 574 -8.17 -5.84 0.35
N VAL A 575 -9.09 -6.11 1.27
CA VAL A 575 -8.96 -7.23 2.23
C VAL A 575 -9.03 -8.59 1.54
N SER A 576 -9.80 -8.74 0.46
CA SER A 576 -9.87 -10.02 -0.29
C SER A 576 -8.53 -10.47 -0.87
N ASN A 577 -7.52 -9.58 -0.97
CA ASN A 577 -6.18 -9.96 -1.40
C ASN A 577 -5.50 -10.96 -0.44
N PHE A 578 -5.95 -11.07 0.81
CA PHE A 578 -5.50 -12.11 1.72
C PHE A 578 -5.78 -13.54 1.19
N LEU A 579 -6.77 -13.73 0.32
CA LEU A 579 -7.03 -15.04 -0.32
C LEU A 579 -5.96 -15.50 -1.29
N ASN A 580 -5.18 -14.57 -1.84
CA ASN A 580 -4.04 -14.91 -2.67
C ASN A 580 -2.88 -15.48 -1.85
N TYR A 581 -3.03 -15.53 -0.53
CA TYR A 581 -2.07 -16.01 0.45
C TYR A 581 -2.75 -16.95 1.44
N THR A 582 -1.97 -17.64 2.26
CA THR A 582 -2.53 -18.47 3.33
C THR A 582 -2.71 -17.62 4.60
N PRO A 583 -3.67 -17.95 5.49
CA PRO A 583 -3.75 -17.39 6.85
C PRO A 583 -2.51 -17.67 7.72
N PHE A 584 -1.56 -18.46 7.22
CA PHE A 584 -0.28 -18.84 7.84
C PHE A 584 0.92 -18.19 7.15
N MET A 585 0.69 -17.19 6.29
CA MET A 585 1.72 -16.54 5.50
C MET A 585 2.73 -15.80 6.37
N TYR A 586 3.99 -15.87 5.96
CA TYR A 586 5.10 -15.13 6.56
C TYR A 586 5.53 -14.03 5.58
N PHE A 587 5.05 -12.81 5.77
CA PHE A 587 5.43 -11.68 4.94
C PHE A 587 6.80 -11.15 5.36
N ARG A 588 7.71 -10.99 4.40
CA ARG A 588 9.07 -10.46 4.62
C ARG A 588 9.16 -9.03 4.10
N SER A 589 9.80 -8.16 4.87
CA SER A 589 10.13 -6.81 4.39
C SER A 589 11.04 -6.89 3.17
N GLN A 590 10.76 -6.06 2.17
CA GLN A 590 11.62 -5.94 1.00
C GLN A 590 12.93 -5.20 1.34
N GLU A 591 13.98 -5.50 0.58
CA GLU A 591 15.26 -4.79 0.68
C GLU A 591 15.05 -3.29 0.38
N GLN A 592 15.66 -2.43 1.20
CA GLN A 592 15.66 -0.99 1.00
C GLN A 592 17.06 -0.53 0.65
N SER A 593 17.24 -0.02 -0.57
CA SER A 593 18.52 0.54 -0.99
C SER A 593 18.83 1.84 -0.24
N LEU A 594 20.01 1.89 0.37
CA LEU A 594 20.62 3.09 0.94
C LEU A 594 21.43 3.82 -0.14
N ALA A 595 21.67 5.12 0.08
CA ALA A 595 22.44 5.92 -0.89
C ALA A 595 23.90 5.45 -1.10
N HIS A 596 24.42 4.61 -0.20
CA HIS A 596 25.75 4.00 -0.31
C HIS A 596 25.71 2.52 -0.72
N ASP A 597 24.52 1.97 -1.00
CA ASP A 597 24.38 0.65 -1.60
C ASP A 597 24.73 0.80 -3.09
N SER A 598 26.01 0.73 -3.41
CA SER A 598 26.43 0.64 -4.81
C SER A 598 26.06 -0.76 -5.30
N PRO A 599 25.29 -0.90 -6.40
CA PRO A 599 25.31 -2.16 -7.12
C PRO A 599 26.78 -2.41 -7.47
N LEU A 600 27.30 -3.57 -7.07
CA LEU A 600 28.63 -3.99 -7.52
C LEU A 600 28.64 -3.80 -9.04
N PRO A 601 29.66 -3.13 -9.63
CA PRO A 601 29.77 -3.08 -11.07
C PRO A 601 29.71 -4.53 -11.55
N ASP A 602 28.80 -4.81 -12.48
CA ASP A 602 28.70 -6.12 -13.11
C ASP A 602 30.12 -6.56 -13.46
N ALA A 603 30.53 -7.73 -12.97
CA ALA A 603 31.87 -8.27 -13.17
C ALA A 603 32.18 -8.61 -14.66
N ASP A 604 31.38 -8.10 -15.60
CA ASP A 604 31.42 -8.39 -17.03
C ASP A 604 31.91 -7.22 -17.89
N THR A 605 32.45 -6.13 -17.30
CA THR A 605 33.19 -5.09 -18.06
C THR A 605 34.72 -5.23 -17.96
N GLU A 606 35.22 -6.46 -18.00
CA GLU A 606 36.59 -6.76 -18.43
C GLU A 606 36.54 -7.82 -19.53
N ASN A 607 36.42 -7.38 -20.79
CA ASN A 607 36.82 -8.15 -21.98
C ASN A 607 37.27 -7.22 -23.09
#